data_AF-A0A9D8G6L8-F1
#
_entry.id   AF-A0A9D8G6L8-F1
#
_cell.length_a   1.000
_cell.length_b   1.000
_cell.length_c   1.000
_cell.angle_alpha   90.00
_cell.angle_beta   90.00
_cell.angle_gamma   90.00
#
_symmetry.space_group_name_H-M   'P 1'
#
loop_
_entity.id
_entity.type
_entity.pdbx_description
1 polymer ?
#
loop_
_entity_poly.entity_id
_entity_poly.type
_entity_poly.pdbx_seq_one_letter_code
_entity_poly.pdbx_strand_id
1 'polypeptide(L)'
;MLKRNQILLQDWQEEYIKFVSKTYDVSISEAVRTIINITAVVLLKEFFPKHKTKISLKDIANAFKRLQNGDICEEKFYAMMSDLYYEARKIIEYRMAQKKR
;
A
#
# COMPACT_ATOMS: atom_id res chain seq x y z
N MET A 1 1.23 -19.30 3.89
CA MET A 1 2.67 -19.13 4.15
C MET A 1 3.16 -17.94 3.34
N LEU A 2 3.63 -16.88 4.00
CA LEU A 2 4.21 -15.73 3.28
C LEU A 2 5.54 -16.17 2.64
N LYS A 3 5.73 -15.87 1.36
CA LYS A 3 7.04 -16.06 0.73
C LYS A 3 7.97 -14.94 1.18
N ARG A 4 9.17 -15.28 1.64
CA ARG A 4 10.21 -14.31 1.96
C ARG A 4 10.80 -13.82 0.64
N ASN A 5 10.74 -12.51 0.41
CA ASN A 5 11.38 -11.85 -0.72
C ASN A 5 12.47 -10.92 -0.19
N GLN A 6 13.63 -10.89 -0.85
CA GLN A 6 14.64 -9.86 -0.62
C GLN A 6 14.40 -8.72 -1.62
N ILE A 7 14.53 -7.49 -1.15
CA ILE A 7 14.31 -6.28 -1.96
C ILE A 7 15.58 -5.46 -1.87
N LEU A 8 16.14 -5.09 -3.03
CA LEU A 8 17.25 -4.15 -3.11
C LEU A 8 16.68 -2.73 -3.20
N LEU A 9 17.17 -1.85 -2.33
CA LEU A 9 16.76 -0.46 -2.26
C LEU A 9 17.96 0.42 -2.57
N GLN A 10 17.69 1.55 -3.21
CA GLN A 10 18.66 2.64 -3.31
C GLN A 10 18.79 3.33 -1.94
N ASP A 11 19.92 3.98 -1.67
CA ASP A 11 20.21 4.62 -0.38
C ASP A 11 19.08 5.56 0.07
N TRP A 12 18.60 6.44 -0.84
CA TRP A 12 17.51 7.37 -0.53
C TRP A 12 16.18 6.67 -0.20
N GLN A 13 15.93 5.49 -0.77
CA GLN A 13 14.71 4.71 -0.49
C GLN A 13 14.81 4.08 0.89
N GLU A 14 15.97 3.52 1.23
CA GLU A 14 16.23 2.97 2.55
C GLU A 14 16.09 4.05 3.63
N GLU A 15 16.70 5.23 3.42
CA GLU A 15 16.58 6.36 4.34
C GLU A 15 15.13 6.80 4.53
N TYR A 16 14.38 6.95 3.44
CA TYR A 16 12.96 7.30 3.53
C TYR A 16 12.13 6.24 4.26
N ILE A 17 12.37 4.95 3.98
CA ILE A 17 11.66 3.86 4.66
C ILE A 17 12.01 3.82 6.15
N LYS A 18 13.27 4.06 6.53
CA LYS A 18 13.68 4.20 7.94
C LYS A 18 13.00 5.38 8.61
N PHE A 19 12.87 6.51 7.90
CA PHE A 19 12.13 7.66 8.39
C PHE A 19 10.67 7.30 8.68
N VAL A 20 9.94 6.75 7.69
CA VAL A 20 8.54 6.31 7.84
C VAL A 20 8.40 5.29 8.98
N SER A 21 9.27 4.29 9.03
CA SER A 21 9.29 3.27 10.07
C SER A 21 9.35 3.88 11.47
N LYS A 22 10.25 4.85 11.68
CA LYS A 22 10.38 5.55 12.97
C LYS A 22 9.21 6.49 13.26
N THR A 23 8.70 7.19 12.25
CA THR A 23 7.62 8.18 12.43
C THR A 23 6.29 7.54 12.82
N TYR A 24 5.99 6.35 12.29
CA TYR A 24 4.69 5.71 12.45
C TYR A 24 4.74 4.40 13.27
N ASP A 25 5.86 4.14 13.94
CA ASP A 25 6.11 2.92 14.73
C ASP A 25 5.74 1.61 14.00
N VAL A 26 6.08 1.55 12.70
CA VAL A 26 5.90 0.38 11.85
C VAL A 26 7.24 -0.27 11.58
N SER A 27 7.27 -1.59 11.37
CA SER A 27 8.51 -2.21 10.88
C SER A 27 8.87 -1.75 9.47
N ILE A 28 10.17 -1.73 9.14
CA ILE A 28 10.67 -1.46 7.78
C ILE A 28 9.93 -2.30 6.73
N SER A 29 9.70 -3.57 7.05
CA SER A 29 8.99 -4.51 6.19
C SER A 29 7.55 -4.09 5.90
N GLU A 30 6.84 -3.56 6.89
CA GLU A 30 5.46 -3.07 6.76
C GLU A 30 5.41 -1.77 5.97
N ALA A 31 6.36 -0.86 6.21
CA ALA A 31 6.50 0.36 5.42
C ALA A 31 6.72 0.04 3.93
N VAL A 32 7.61 -0.90 3.59
CA VAL A 32 7.86 -1.32 2.20
C VAL A 32 6.61 -1.95 1.57
N ARG A 33 5.96 -2.89 2.27
CA ARG A 33 4.73 -3.54 1.76
C ARG A 33 3.61 -2.52 1.54
N THR A 34 3.49 -1.54 2.43
CA THR A 34 2.54 -0.43 2.32
C THR A 34 2.78 0.36 1.04
N ILE A 35 4.01 0.79 0.79
CA ILE A 35 4.36 1.54 -0.43
C ILE A 35 4.06 0.73 -1.70
N ILE A 36 4.40 -0.56 -1.71
CA ILE A 36 4.12 -1.46 -2.84
C ILE A 36 2.61 -1.55 -3.09
N ASN A 37 1.80 -1.73 -2.04
CA ASN A 37 0.34 -1.82 -2.18
C ASN A 37 -0.27 -0.51 -2.69
N ILE A 38 0.19 0.64 -2.19
CA ILE A 38 -0.26 1.96 -2.67
C ILE A 38 0.06 2.11 -4.15
N THR A 39 1.30 1.80 -4.54
CA THR A 39 1.75 1.90 -5.94
C THR A 39 0.95 0.97 -6.84
N ALA A 40 0.67 -0.26 -6.39
CA ALA A 40 -0.15 -1.20 -7.14
C ALA A 40 -1.56 -0.64 -7.37
N VAL A 41 -2.23 -0.10 -6.35
CA VAL A 41 -3.58 0.49 -6.51
C VAL A 41 -3.58 1.67 -7.48
N VAL A 42 -2.59 2.57 -7.36
CA VAL A 42 -2.47 3.74 -8.26
C VAL A 42 -2.27 3.30 -9.71
N LEU A 43 -1.25 2.47 -9.98
CA LEU A 43 -0.94 2.04 -11.34
C LEU A 43 -2.09 1.22 -11.95
N LEU A 44 -2.71 0.35 -11.15
CA LEU A 44 -3.75 -0.52 -11.66
C LEU A 44 -5.06 0.22 -11.94
N LYS A 45 -5.37 1.31 -11.23
CA LYS A 45 -6.49 2.18 -11.59
C LYS A 45 -6.30 2.80 -12.98
N GLU A 46 -5.08 3.20 -13.31
CA GLU A 46 -4.74 3.73 -14.64
C GLU A 46 -4.82 2.65 -15.73
N PHE A 47 -4.33 1.43 -15.46
CA PHE A 47 -4.38 0.34 -16.45
C PHE A 47 -5.76 -0.31 -16.60
N PHE A 48 -6.60 -0.28 -15.55
CA PHE A 48 -7.92 -0.93 -15.51
C PHE A 48 -8.99 0.04 -15.02
N PRO A 49 -9.30 1.12 -15.77
CA PRO A 49 -10.23 2.16 -15.33
C PRO A 49 -11.68 1.66 -15.12
N LYS A 50 -12.03 0.52 -15.72
CA LYS A 50 -13.33 -0.15 -15.52
C LYS A 50 -13.44 -0.85 -14.15
N HIS A 51 -12.33 -1.10 -13.47
CA HIS A 51 -12.33 -1.69 -12.14
C HIS A 51 -12.60 -0.60 -11.09
N LYS A 52 -13.74 -0.71 -10.39
CA LYS A 52 -14.10 0.22 -9.30
C LYS A 52 -13.27 -0.10 -8.06
N THR A 53 -12.14 0.60 -7.89
CA THR A 53 -11.38 0.60 -6.64
C THR A 53 -12.17 1.30 -5.55
N LYS A 54 -12.26 0.67 -4.37
CA LYS A 54 -12.94 1.26 -3.20
C LYS A 54 -12.15 2.39 -2.54
N ILE A 55 -10.84 2.40 -2.70
CA ILE A 55 -9.92 3.33 -2.04
C ILE A 55 -9.16 4.11 -3.12
N SER A 56 -9.21 5.44 -3.04
CA SER A 56 -8.45 6.32 -3.92
C SER A 56 -7.14 6.79 -3.26
N LEU A 57 -6.20 7.27 -4.07
CA LEU A 57 -4.96 7.88 -3.55
C LEU A 57 -5.25 9.07 -2.62
N LYS A 58 -6.34 9.81 -2.88
CA LYS A 58 -6.77 10.93 -2.03
C LYS A 58 -7.21 10.43 -0.65
N ASP A 59 -7.90 9.31 -0.59
CA ASP A 59 -8.34 8.71 0.68
C ASP A 59 -7.15 8.24 1.51
N ILE A 60 -6.15 7.61 0.86
CA ILE A 60 -4.90 7.18 1.49
C ILE A 60 -4.14 8.40 2.03
N ALA A 61 -3.93 9.43 1.21
CA ALA A 61 -3.22 10.63 1.61
C ALA A 61 -3.92 11.35 2.78
N ASN A 62 -5.26 11.40 2.77
CA ASN A 62 -6.04 11.95 3.86
C ASN A 62 -5.90 11.12 5.15
N ALA A 63 -5.90 9.79 5.05
CA ALA A 63 -5.72 8.92 6.20
C ALA A 63 -4.32 9.08 6.83
N PHE A 64 -3.26 9.20 6.03
CA PHE A 64 -1.91 9.50 6.54
C PHE A 64 -1.87 10.83 7.29
N LYS A 65 -2.43 11.90 6.71
CA LYS A 65 -2.49 13.20 7.38
C LYS A 65 -3.26 13.13 8.69
N ARG A 66 -4.40 12.45 8.70
CA ARG A 66 -5.22 12.26 9.89
C ARG A 66 -4.50 11.43 10.96
N LEU A 67 -3.73 10.42 10.58
CA LEU A 67 -2.90 9.66 11.51
C LEU A 67 -1.81 10.55 12.13
N GLN A 68 -1.11 11.34 11.31
CA GLN A 68 -0.10 12.29 11.80
C GLN A 68 -0.67 13.33 12.77
N ASN A 69 -1.89 13.79 12.51
CA ASN A 69 -2.58 14.76 13.35
C ASN A 69 -3.19 14.12 14.62
N GLY A 70 -3.19 12.80 14.75
CA GLY A 70 -3.86 12.08 15.83
C GLY A 70 -5.40 11.98 15.69
N ASP A 71 -5.96 12.35 14.54
CA ASP A 71 -7.41 12.33 14.26
C ASP A 71 -7.97 10.91 14.07
N ILE A 72 -7.10 9.93 13.80
CA ILE A 72 -7.43 8.50 13.74
C ILE A 72 -6.38 7.71 14.51
N CYS A 73 -6.80 6.63 15.15
CA CYS A 73 -5.89 5.69 15.79
C CYS A 73 -5.23 4.76 14.75
N GLU A 74 -4.10 4.18 15.14
CA GLU A 74 -3.36 3.20 14.35
C GLU A 74 -4.22 2.03 13.87
N GLU A 75 -5.12 1.51 14.72
CA GLU A 75 -5.99 0.39 14.36
C GLU A 75 -6.84 0.69 13.11
N LYS A 76 -7.43 1.89 13.04
CA LYS A 76 -8.22 2.32 11.87
C LYS A 76 -7.34 2.48 10.63
N PHE A 77 -6.11 2.97 10.82
CA PHE A 77 -5.15 3.08 9.74
C PHE A 77 -4.72 1.71 9.21
N TYR A 78 -4.42 0.76 10.10
CA TYR A 78 -4.07 -0.61 9.72
C TYR A 78 -5.24 -1.35 9.05
N ALA A 79 -6.48 -1.14 9.49
CA ALA A 79 -7.67 -1.66 8.82
C ALA A 79 -7.76 -1.17 7.36
N MET A 80 -7.56 0.14 7.13
CA MET A 80 -7.51 0.70 5.78
C MET A 80 -6.35 0.12 4.95
N MET A 81 -5.17 -0.06 5.56
CA MET A 81 -4.03 -0.68 4.89
C MET A 81 -4.28 -2.15 4.50
N SER A 82 -5.05 -2.87 5.32
CA SER A 82 -5.52 -4.22 5.03
C SER A 82 -6.48 -4.23 3.84
N ASP A 83 -7.46 -3.32 3.83
CA ASP A 83 -8.39 -3.16 2.70
C ASP A 83 -7.62 -2.83 1.40
N LEU A 84 -6.62 -1.95 1.48
CA LEU A 84 -5.75 -1.61 0.37
C LEU A 84 -5.02 -2.85 -0.18
N TYR A 85 -4.48 -3.69 0.71
CA TYR A 85 -3.84 -4.95 0.32
C TYR A 85 -4.82 -5.89 -0.41
N TYR A 86 -6.03 -6.07 0.14
CA TYR A 86 -7.03 -6.95 -0.47
C TYR A 86 -7.49 -6.45 -1.84
N GLU A 87 -7.68 -5.14 -2.00
CA GLU A 87 -8.03 -4.53 -3.28
C GLU A 87 -6.89 -4.69 -4.30
N ALA A 88 -5.65 -4.37 -3.93
CA ALA A 88 -4.48 -4.57 -4.78
C ALA A 88 -4.38 -6.02 -5.28
N ARG A 89 -4.57 -6.98 -4.37
CA ARG A 89 -4.56 -8.42 -4.69
C ARG A 89 -5.64 -8.80 -5.70
N LYS A 90 -6.91 -8.42 -5.46
CA LYS A 90 -8.04 -8.73 -6.35
C LYS A 90 -7.79 -8.25 -7.78
N ILE A 91 -7.19 -7.07 -7.93
CA ILE A 91 -6.92 -6.49 -9.24
C ILE A 91 -5.78 -7.22 -9.96
N ILE A 92 -4.71 -7.59 -9.23
CA ILE A 92 -3.63 -8.41 -9.78
C ILE A 92 -4.18 -9.77 -10.24
N GLU A 93 -5.00 -10.42 -9.42
CA GLU A 93 -5.66 -11.69 -9.77
C GLU A 93 -6.53 -11.53 -11.03
N TYR A 94 -7.31 -10.45 -11.13
CA TYR A 94 -8.09 -10.13 -12.33
C TYR A 94 -7.21 -9.98 -13.59
N ARG A 95 -6.11 -9.23 -13.51
CA ARG A 95 -5.15 -9.07 -14.62
C ARG A 95 -4.54 -10.42 -15.04
N MET A 96 -4.14 -11.24 -14.08
CA MET A 96 -3.57 -12.56 -14.34
C MET A 96 -4.59 -13.48 -15.03
N ALA A 97 -5.87 -13.38 -14.68
CA ALA A 97 -6.94 -14.13 -15.33
C ALA A 97 -7.16 -13.70 -16.78
N GLN A 98 -7.06 -12.40 -17.09
CA GLN A 98 -7.16 -11.91 -18.47
C GLN A 98 -6.01 -12.41 -19.36
N LYS A 99 -4.77 -12.45 -18.85
CA LYS A 99 -3.60 -12.91 -19.61
C LYS A 99 -3.57 -14.41 -19.92
N LYS A 100 -4.42 -15.21 -19.27
CA LYS A 100 -4.53 -16.66 -19.52
C LYS A 100 -5.55 -17.01 -20.61
N ARG A 101 -6.31 -16.03 -21.11
CA ARG A 101 -7.19 -16.15 -22.28
C ARG A 101 -6.47 -15.63 -23.50
#